data_AF-A0A929RW13-F1
#
_entry.id   AF-A0A929RW13-F1
#
_cell.length_a   1.000
_cell.length_b   1.000
_cell.length_c   1.000
_cell.angle_alpha   90.00
_cell.angle_beta   90.00
_cell.angle_gamma   90.00
#
_symmetry.space_group_name_H-M   'P 1'
#
loop_
_entity.id
_entity.type
_entity.pdbx_description
1 polymer ?
#
loop_
_entity_poly.entity_id
_entity_poly.type
_entity_poly.pdbx_seq_one_letter_code
_entity_poly.pdbx_strand_id
1 'polypeptide(L)'
;MKKVLLLFFALWSCMLSSFGQVTFKIDGFSDRYYGRAYISDTSEVFSEGWVAVYDRKTNKELIHVDADELSFDLHDDQLKANIAEIPYGEHSLLLYEDFNFDGKNDFALMDGQHGCYHGPSFQIFLASNNGFTFSPGFTELAQENCGMFSVNEEENTISTMTKDGYGWHKFSTYIVKDNEPFLISTLIEDVSNEPINTITTEKWDGKKMVKKTSTFFDFECEYIKSLFTFHVDKQNKDIILYSGDGRQLCYAITNSDGELELLYPEINKEGKKDFYYSRKKNALSFWNKDTEYTITDKGGNAGISILTKGKTYQWIGSPKRRKGSLATLLKEAFDNVSYGN
;
A
#
# COMPACT_ATOMS: atom_id res chain seq x y z
N MET A 1 -27.69 -75.75 16.91
CA MET A 1 -28.20 -74.39 16.63
C MET A 1 -27.54 -73.40 17.59
N LYS A 2 -26.83 -72.41 17.01
CA LYS A 2 -26.45 -71.09 17.53
C LYS A 2 -26.17 -70.91 19.03
N LYS A 3 -24.90 -70.65 19.37
CA LYS A 3 -24.49 -69.46 20.15
C LYS A 3 -23.10 -69.02 19.69
N VAL A 4 -23.09 -68.34 18.55
CA VAL A 4 -22.02 -67.45 18.11
C VAL A 4 -22.43 -66.05 18.54
N LEU A 5 -21.43 -65.20 18.79
CA LEU A 5 -21.48 -63.74 18.85
C LEU A 5 -21.66 -63.13 20.26
N LEU A 6 -20.53 -62.75 20.85
CA LEU A 6 -20.39 -61.57 21.72
C LEU A 6 -18.90 -61.30 21.92
N LEU A 7 -18.25 -60.74 20.90
CA LEU A 7 -16.88 -60.20 20.99
C LEU A 7 -16.54 -59.42 19.71
N PHE A 8 -17.27 -58.35 19.41
CA PHE A 8 -16.90 -57.46 18.29
C PHE A 8 -17.47 -56.03 18.43
N PHE A 9 -17.50 -55.46 19.64
CA PHE A 9 -17.96 -54.07 19.83
C PHE A 9 -17.12 -53.25 20.82
N ALA A 10 -15.84 -53.59 21.00
CA ALA A 10 -14.90 -52.83 21.84
C ALA A 10 -13.66 -52.32 21.08
N LEU A 11 -13.65 -52.38 19.75
CA LEU A 11 -12.53 -51.95 18.91
C LEU A 11 -12.91 -50.85 17.90
N TRP A 12 -14.08 -50.22 18.07
CA TRP A 12 -14.61 -49.19 17.18
C TRP A 12 -14.85 -47.84 17.86
N SER A 13 -14.15 -47.59 18.97
CA SER A 13 -14.14 -46.29 19.66
C SER A 13 -12.74 -45.64 19.71
N CYS A 14 -11.74 -46.20 19.01
CA CYS A 14 -10.39 -45.62 18.89
C CYS A 14 -10.12 -45.03 17.50
N MET A 15 -11.17 -44.60 16.80
CA MET A 15 -11.09 -43.70 15.64
C MET A 15 -11.64 -42.33 16.06
N LEU A 16 -11.25 -41.86 17.25
CA LEU A 16 -11.22 -40.43 17.49
C LEU A 16 -10.02 -39.95 16.68
N SER A 17 -10.28 -39.14 15.65
CA SER A 17 -9.25 -38.39 14.95
C SER A 17 -8.32 -37.81 16.01
N SER A 18 -7.09 -38.30 16.08
CA SER A 18 -6.06 -37.65 16.89
C SER A 18 -5.88 -36.29 16.24
N PHE A 19 -6.44 -35.25 16.86
CA PHE A 19 -6.10 -33.87 16.51
C PHE A 19 -4.57 -33.77 16.53
N GLY A 20 -4.01 -33.45 15.37
CA GLY A 20 -2.63 -33.77 15.00
C GLY A 20 -1.65 -32.74 15.55
N GLN A 21 -1.50 -32.66 16.88
CA GLN A 21 -0.40 -31.87 17.43
C GLN A 21 0.93 -32.46 16.93
N VAL A 22 1.75 -31.66 16.25
CA VAL A 22 2.99 -32.14 15.61
C VAL A 22 4.12 -31.14 15.85
N THR A 23 5.30 -31.67 16.12
CA THR A 23 6.53 -30.89 16.09
C THR A 23 7.30 -31.22 14.81
N PHE A 24 7.43 -30.22 13.95
CA PHE A 24 8.22 -30.28 12.74
C PHE A 24 9.65 -29.84 13.02
N LYS A 25 10.62 -30.47 12.35
CA LYS A 25 12.00 -29.99 12.31
C LYS A 25 12.16 -29.05 11.12
N ILE A 26 12.78 -27.90 11.34
CA ILE A 26 13.19 -26.96 10.31
C ILE A 26 14.70 -27.09 10.17
N ASP A 27 15.20 -27.49 9.01
CA ASP A 27 16.64 -27.81 8.81
C ASP A 27 17.13 -27.29 7.44
N GLY A 28 18.44 -27.34 7.21
CA GLY A 28 19.06 -26.99 5.92
C GLY A 28 19.41 -25.51 5.73
N PHE A 29 19.02 -24.62 6.64
CA PHE A 29 19.35 -23.19 6.57
C PHE A 29 20.69 -22.80 7.23
N SER A 30 21.29 -23.70 8.03
CA SER A 30 22.54 -23.45 8.74
C SER A 30 23.26 -24.75 9.11
N ASP A 31 24.58 -24.76 9.02
CA ASP A 31 25.42 -25.86 9.51
C ASP A 31 25.46 -25.92 11.05
N ARG A 32 25.20 -24.78 11.71
CA ARG A 32 25.35 -24.64 13.17
C ARG A 32 24.04 -24.81 13.93
N TYR A 33 22.93 -24.48 13.30
CA TYR A 33 21.62 -24.42 13.95
C TYR A 33 20.60 -25.27 13.21
N TYR A 34 19.56 -25.66 13.91
CA TYR A 34 18.33 -26.17 13.32
C TYR A 34 17.14 -25.63 14.14
N GLY A 35 15.98 -25.55 13.51
CA GLY A 35 14.75 -25.08 14.13
C GLY A 35 13.78 -26.22 14.45
N ARG A 36 12.80 -25.93 15.30
CA ARG A 36 11.60 -26.73 15.45
C ARG A 36 10.39 -25.82 15.53
N ALA A 37 9.27 -26.28 15.01
CA ALA A 37 7.98 -25.64 15.23
C ALA A 37 6.98 -26.67 15.73
N TYR A 38 6.28 -26.35 16.79
CA TYR A 38 5.15 -27.12 17.28
C TYR A 38 3.85 -26.45 16.84
N ILE A 39 2.94 -27.25 16.30
CA ILE A 39 1.60 -26.84 15.88
C ILE A 39 0.61 -27.65 16.71
N SER A 40 -0.31 -26.96 17.40
CA SER A 40 -1.29 -27.62 18.28
C SER A 40 -2.39 -28.37 17.51
N ASP A 41 -2.80 -27.85 16.36
CA ASP A 41 -3.78 -28.48 15.47
C ASP A 41 -3.44 -28.21 14.00
N THR A 42 -2.89 -29.21 13.33
CA THR A 42 -2.53 -29.12 11.90
C THR A 42 -3.73 -29.19 10.95
N SER A 43 -4.96 -29.31 11.46
CA SER A 43 -6.17 -29.27 10.63
C SER A 43 -6.75 -27.85 10.47
N GLU A 44 -6.30 -26.91 11.29
CA GLU A 44 -6.68 -25.50 11.23
C GLU A 44 -5.69 -24.68 10.40
N VAL A 45 -6.16 -23.60 9.77
CA VAL A 45 -5.29 -22.67 9.02
C VAL A 45 -4.39 -21.86 9.96
N PHE A 46 -4.94 -21.48 11.11
CA PHE A 46 -4.23 -20.77 12.17
C PHE A 46 -4.29 -21.59 13.45
N SER A 47 -3.14 -21.80 14.08
CA SER A 47 -3.07 -22.69 15.24
C SER A 47 -2.04 -22.18 16.26
N GLU A 48 -2.38 -22.27 17.55
CA GLU A 48 -1.43 -22.01 18.63
C GLU A 48 -0.22 -22.94 18.50
N GLY A 49 0.94 -22.43 18.89
CA GLY A 49 2.17 -23.20 18.80
C GLY A 49 3.40 -22.47 19.33
N TRP A 50 4.57 -22.93 18.89
CA TRP A 50 5.83 -22.24 19.16
C TRP A 50 6.85 -22.53 18.08
N VAL A 51 7.81 -21.62 17.93
CA VAL A 51 8.99 -21.79 17.08
C VAL A 51 10.25 -21.65 17.95
N ALA A 52 11.23 -22.52 17.75
CA ALA A 52 12.46 -22.51 18.55
C ALA A 52 13.70 -22.84 17.71
N VAL A 53 14.85 -22.32 18.14
CA VAL A 53 16.17 -22.54 17.53
C VAL A 53 17.07 -23.31 18.49
N TYR A 54 17.78 -24.29 17.95
CA TYR A 54 18.71 -25.15 18.71
C TYR A 54 20.12 -25.10 18.13
N ASP A 55 21.12 -25.14 19.01
CA ASP A 55 22.50 -25.44 18.62
C ASP A 55 22.60 -26.91 18.17
N ARG A 56 23.08 -27.14 16.94
CA ARG A 56 23.13 -28.48 16.35
C ARG A 56 24.07 -29.43 17.09
N LYS A 57 25.19 -28.91 17.63
CA LYS A 57 26.23 -29.74 18.23
C LYS A 57 25.86 -30.20 19.63
N THR A 58 25.30 -29.30 20.43
CA THR A 58 25.00 -29.51 21.84
C THR A 58 23.53 -29.86 22.07
N ASN A 59 22.68 -29.66 21.07
CA ASN A 59 21.23 -29.82 21.15
C ASN A 59 20.59 -28.89 22.20
N LYS A 60 21.27 -27.80 22.56
CA LYS A 60 20.79 -26.79 23.50
C LYS A 60 19.83 -25.84 22.77
N GLU A 61 18.68 -25.58 23.37
CA GLU A 61 17.76 -24.52 22.94
C GLU A 61 18.41 -23.14 23.16
N LEU A 62 18.31 -22.28 22.15
CA LEU A 62 18.91 -20.95 22.14
C LEU A 62 17.85 -19.85 22.19
N ILE A 63 16.76 -20.03 21.43
CA ILE A 63 15.65 -19.08 21.28
C ILE A 63 14.36 -19.90 21.25
N HIS A 64 13.33 -19.41 21.93
CA HIS A 64 11.97 -19.98 21.92
C HIS A 64 10.97 -18.82 21.87
N VAL A 65 10.01 -18.91 20.96
CA VAL A 65 8.92 -17.94 20.78
C VAL A 65 7.61 -18.71 20.77
N ASP A 66 6.76 -18.44 21.75
CA ASP A 66 5.37 -18.87 21.74
C ASP A 66 4.58 -18.04 20.73
N ALA A 67 3.59 -18.65 20.09
CA ALA A 67 2.78 -18.02 19.08
C ALA A 67 1.30 -18.38 19.24
N ASP A 68 0.46 -17.35 19.24
CA ASP A 68 -0.99 -17.52 19.39
C ASP A 68 -1.61 -18.09 18.11
N GLU A 69 -1.07 -17.74 16.94
CA GLU A 69 -1.60 -18.15 15.63
C GLU A 69 -0.50 -18.34 14.58
N LEU A 70 0.05 -19.55 14.49
CA LEU A 70 0.95 -19.96 13.41
C LEU A 70 0.15 -20.35 12.17
N SER A 71 0.63 -19.88 11.00
CA SER A 71 0.22 -20.34 9.67
C SER A 71 1.46 -20.83 8.95
N PHE A 72 1.38 -21.97 8.26
CA PHE A 72 2.53 -22.61 7.66
C PHE A 72 2.17 -23.40 6.40
N ASP A 73 3.12 -23.51 5.49
CA ASP A 73 3.05 -24.37 4.32
C ASP A 73 4.16 -25.44 4.38
N LEU A 74 3.82 -26.64 3.90
CA LEU A 74 4.77 -27.74 3.79
C LEU A 74 5.30 -27.85 2.35
N HIS A 75 6.62 -27.89 2.22
CA HIS A 75 7.33 -28.15 0.97
C HIS A 75 7.98 -29.52 1.02
N ASP A 76 7.53 -30.44 0.17
CA ASP A 76 7.96 -31.85 0.19
C ASP A 76 7.79 -32.48 1.60
N ASP A 77 6.61 -32.27 2.21
CA ASP A 77 6.25 -32.70 3.57
C ASP A 77 7.14 -32.12 4.69
N GLN A 78 7.86 -31.01 4.42
CA GLN A 78 8.77 -30.37 5.37
C GLN A 78 8.51 -28.87 5.51
N LEU A 79 8.67 -28.35 6.73
CA LEU A 79 8.79 -26.91 6.92
C LEU A 79 10.16 -26.44 6.44
N LYS A 80 10.15 -25.43 5.57
CA LYS A 80 11.35 -24.73 5.12
C LYS A 80 11.56 -23.46 5.96
N ALA A 81 12.80 -23.01 6.01
CA ALA A 81 13.15 -21.68 6.49
C ALA A 81 13.44 -20.76 5.29
N ASN A 82 13.46 -19.45 5.54
CA ASN A 82 13.88 -18.42 4.58
C ASN A 82 12.99 -18.30 3.33
N ILE A 83 11.70 -18.62 3.43
CA ILE A 83 10.69 -18.21 2.46
C ILE A 83 10.06 -16.92 2.98
N ALA A 84 10.15 -15.84 2.21
CA ALA A 84 9.53 -14.55 2.53
C ALA A 84 9.08 -13.87 1.23
N GLU A 85 7.83 -14.13 0.83
CA GLU A 85 7.23 -13.50 -0.34
C GLU A 85 6.63 -12.14 0.07
N ILE A 86 7.36 -11.07 -0.24
CA ILE A 86 7.01 -9.70 0.16
C ILE A 86 6.47 -8.92 -1.05
N PRO A 87 5.39 -8.12 -0.91
CA PRO A 87 4.65 -7.84 0.33
C PRO A 87 3.58 -8.88 0.68
N TYR A 88 3.32 -9.84 -0.19
CA TYR A 88 2.33 -10.89 0.04
C TYR A 88 2.81 -12.23 -0.47
N GLY A 89 2.39 -13.28 0.22
CA GLY A 89 2.64 -14.66 -0.13
C GLY A 89 3.14 -15.43 1.07
N GLU A 90 3.78 -16.55 0.80
CA GLU A 90 4.24 -17.46 1.83
C GLU A 90 5.33 -16.82 2.70
N HIS A 91 5.24 -17.06 4.01
CA HIS A 91 6.31 -16.79 4.95
C HIS A 91 6.64 -18.04 5.75
N SER A 92 7.91 -18.42 5.79
CA SER A 92 8.40 -19.45 6.69
C SER A 92 8.26 -19.01 8.15
N LEU A 93 8.01 -19.97 9.04
CA LEU A 93 7.95 -19.73 10.49
C LEU A 93 9.28 -19.27 11.10
N LEU A 94 10.39 -19.51 10.40
CA LEU A 94 11.74 -19.18 10.81
C LEU A 94 12.52 -18.62 9.62
N LEU A 95 13.10 -17.43 9.80
CA LEU A 95 14.02 -16.80 8.86
C LEU A 95 15.40 -16.64 9.51
N TYR A 96 16.45 -16.79 8.72
CA TYR A 96 17.86 -16.75 9.12
C TYR A 96 18.70 -15.97 8.10
N GLU A 97 18.78 -14.65 8.29
CA GLU A 97 19.37 -13.67 7.37
C GLU A 97 20.08 -12.55 8.14
N ASP A 98 21.00 -11.82 7.53
CA ASP A 98 21.74 -10.71 8.15
C ASP A 98 20.90 -9.42 8.10
N PHE A 99 20.15 -9.14 9.17
CA PHE A 99 19.23 -8.01 9.21
C PHE A 99 19.94 -6.70 9.54
N ASN A 100 21.05 -6.76 10.30
CA ASN A 100 21.80 -5.59 10.73
C ASN A 100 23.04 -5.28 9.87
N PHE A 101 23.28 -6.07 8.81
CA PHE A 101 24.37 -5.92 7.85
C PHE A 101 25.77 -6.06 8.47
N ASP A 102 25.90 -6.92 9.49
CA ASP A 102 27.16 -7.10 10.23
C ASP A 102 28.00 -8.31 9.75
N GLY A 103 27.49 -9.04 8.74
CA GLY A 103 28.06 -10.25 8.17
C GLY A 103 27.70 -11.52 8.96
N LYS A 104 26.78 -11.45 9.91
CA LYS A 104 26.26 -12.60 10.65
C LYS A 104 24.75 -12.65 10.53
N ASN A 105 24.24 -13.81 10.11
CA ASN A 105 22.81 -14.02 10.08
C ASN A 105 22.20 -14.00 11.49
N ASP A 106 21.06 -13.34 11.56
CA ASP A 106 20.16 -13.15 12.68
C ASP A 106 18.96 -14.10 12.55
N PHE A 107 18.05 -14.09 13.52
CA PHE A 107 16.83 -14.90 13.49
C PHE A 107 15.56 -14.06 13.53
N ALA A 108 14.59 -14.39 12.68
CA ALA A 108 13.21 -13.98 12.83
C ALA A 108 12.34 -15.21 13.07
N LEU A 109 11.57 -15.23 14.15
CA LEU A 109 10.66 -16.33 14.50
C LEU A 109 9.24 -15.80 14.50
N MET A 110 8.33 -16.48 13.80
CA MET A 110 6.93 -16.09 13.73
C MET A 110 6.29 -16.22 15.12
N ASP A 111 5.62 -15.16 15.57
CA ASP A 111 4.94 -15.11 16.88
C ASP A 111 3.42 -15.01 16.76
N GLY A 112 2.88 -14.96 15.54
CA GLY A 112 1.45 -14.94 15.31
C GLY A 112 1.08 -14.22 14.02
N GLN A 113 -0.11 -13.63 14.04
CA GLN A 113 -0.66 -12.83 12.94
C GLN A 113 -0.96 -11.38 13.36
N HIS A 114 0.02 -10.74 14.00
CA HIS A 114 -0.16 -9.39 14.55
C HIS A 114 0.07 -8.26 13.53
N GLY A 115 0.45 -8.60 12.29
CA GLY A 115 0.68 -7.65 11.20
C GLY A 115 -0.61 -7.14 10.55
N CYS A 116 -0.46 -6.29 9.51
CA CYS A 116 -1.60 -5.72 8.79
C CYS A 116 -2.63 -6.78 8.36
N TYR A 117 -3.91 -6.52 8.63
CA TYR A 117 -5.04 -7.36 8.19
C TYR A 117 -4.89 -8.84 8.55
N HIS A 118 -4.47 -9.14 9.80
CA HIS A 118 -4.27 -10.53 10.23
C HIS A 118 -3.10 -11.19 9.47
N GLY A 119 -2.05 -10.41 9.22
CA GLY A 119 -0.84 -10.87 8.52
C GLY A 119 0.25 -11.34 9.49
N PRO A 120 1.26 -12.09 9.01
CA PRO A 120 2.27 -12.71 9.86
C PRO A 120 3.11 -11.67 10.60
N SER A 121 3.53 -12.02 11.80
CA SER A 121 4.38 -11.19 12.66
C SER A 121 5.55 -11.98 13.24
N PHE A 122 6.66 -11.30 13.53
CA PHE A 122 7.91 -11.94 13.94
C PHE A 122 8.61 -11.24 15.09
N GLN A 123 9.25 -12.03 15.94
CA GLN A 123 10.26 -11.55 16.90
C GLN A 123 11.66 -11.70 16.33
N ILE A 124 12.47 -10.65 16.44
CA ILE A 124 13.80 -10.57 15.84
C ILE A 124 14.88 -10.70 16.91
N PHE A 125 15.88 -11.53 16.62
CA PHE A 125 17.02 -11.79 17.49
C PHE A 125 18.33 -11.62 16.71
N LEU A 126 19.07 -10.57 17.05
CA LEU A 126 20.34 -10.24 16.39
C LEU A 126 21.49 -11.08 16.95
N ALA A 127 22.38 -11.52 16.07
CA ALA A 127 23.60 -12.20 16.42
C ALA A 127 24.54 -11.27 17.19
N SER A 128 25.17 -11.80 18.22
CA SER A 128 26.12 -11.10 19.07
C SER A 128 27.27 -12.03 19.43
N ASN A 129 28.32 -11.47 20.04
CA ASN A 129 29.45 -12.26 20.51
C ASN A 129 29.06 -13.33 21.55
N ASN A 130 27.92 -13.17 22.22
CA ASN A 130 27.45 -14.04 23.30
C ASN A 130 26.22 -14.89 22.92
N GLY A 131 25.91 -15.03 21.63
CA GLY A 131 24.71 -15.71 21.14
C GLY A 131 23.76 -14.72 20.49
N PHE A 132 22.47 -14.81 20.76
CA PHE A 132 21.45 -13.98 20.12
C PHE A 132 20.75 -13.07 21.13
N THR A 133 20.48 -11.84 20.73
CA THR A 133 19.85 -10.81 21.58
C THR A 133 18.57 -10.34 20.90
N PHE A 134 17.45 -10.39 21.63
CA PHE A 134 16.18 -9.83 21.17
C PHE A 134 16.34 -8.35 20.79
N SER A 135 15.83 -7.97 19.63
CA SER A 135 15.83 -6.58 19.15
C SER A 135 14.41 -6.02 19.10
N PRO A 136 14.07 -5.09 20.01
CA PRO A 136 12.78 -4.42 19.99
C PRO A 136 12.53 -3.66 18.69
N GLY A 137 13.51 -2.88 18.20
CA GLY A 137 13.31 -2.03 17.01
C GLY A 137 13.05 -2.82 15.73
N PHE A 138 13.77 -3.93 15.52
CA PHE A 138 13.50 -4.80 14.37
C PHE A 138 12.19 -5.59 14.52
N THR A 139 11.85 -5.99 15.76
CA THR A 139 10.56 -6.66 16.05
C THR A 139 9.38 -5.72 15.77
N GLU A 140 9.47 -4.44 16.15
CA GLU A 140 8.47 -3.43 15.83
C GLU A 140 8.26 -3.31 14.31
N LEU A 141 9.33 -3.32 13.52
CA LEU A 141 9.20 -3.33 12.06
C LEU A 141 8.45 -4.56 11.52
N ALA A 142 8.64 -5.74 12.12
CA ALA A 142 7.99 -6.97 11.70
C ALA A 142 6.59 -7.20 12.29
N GLN A 143 6.13 -6.34 13.20
CA GLN A 143 4.80 -6.42 13.83
C GLN A 143 3.87 -5.28 13.39
N GLU A 144 4.38 -4.05 13.27
CA GLU A 144 3.54 -2.87 12.97
C GLU A 144 3.35 -2.62 11.47
N ASN A 145 3.90 -3.48 10.62
CA ASN A 145 3.84 -3.37 9.18
C ASN A 145 3.11 -4.58 8.57
N CYS A 146 2.99 -4.58 7.24
CA CYS A 146 2.27 -5.62 6.52
C CYS A 146 3.18 -6.81 6.25
N GLY A 147 3.56 -7.52 7.31
CA GLY A 147 4.42 -8.70 7.28
C GLY A 147 5.89 -8.39 7.59
N MET A 148 6.76 -9.34 7.22
CA MET A 148 8.20 -9.22 7.41
C MET A 148 8.78 -8.09 6.54
N PHE A 149 9.77 -7.37 7.08
CA PHE A 149 10.50 -6.35 6.32
C PHE A 149 11.42 -6.99 5.27
N SER A 150 11.69 -6.29 4.17
CA SER A 150 12.69 -6.71 3.19
C SER A 150 14.07 -6.17 3.53
N VAL A 151 15.10 -6.96 3.28
CA VAL A 151 16.50 -6.56 3.38
C VAL A 151 17.07 -6.36 1.98
N ASN A 152 17.82 -5.27 1.78
CA ASN A 152 18.64 -5.05 0.60
C ASN A 152 20.10 -4.93 1.04
N GLU A 153 20.85 -6.02 0.87
CA GLU A 153 22.27 -6.11 1.25
C GLU A 153 23.17 -5.20 0.40
N GLU A 154 22.85 -4.98 -0.88
CA GLU A 154 23.67 -4.13 -1.76
C GLU A 154 23.68 -2.68 -1.27
N GLU A 155 22.53 -2.19 -0.82
CA GLU A 155 22.35 -0.81 -0.33
C GLU A 155 22.41 -0.71 1.20
N ASN A 156 22.50 -1.83 1.92
CA ASN A 156 22.37 -1.92 3.38
C ASN A 156 21.12 -1.20 3.91
N THR A 157 19.97 -1.50 3.31
CA THR A 157 18.69 -0.89 3.69
C THR A 157 17.62 -1.92 4.00
N ILE A 158 16.71 -1.54 4.87
CA ILE A 158 15.51 -2.30 5.24
C ILE A 158 14.30 -1.57 4.69
N SER A 159 13.34 -2.30 4.14
CA SER A 159 12.09 -1.72 3.63
C SER A 159 10.86 -2.34 4.29
N THR A 160 9.90 -1.50 4.66
CA THR A 160 8.58 -1.93 5.16
C THR A 160 7.45 -1.32 4.34
N MET A 161 6.28 -1.95 4.40
CA MET A 161 5.04 -1.45 3.80
C MET A 161 3.93 -1.43 4.85
N THR A 162 3.17 -0.34 4.89
CA THR A 162 1.87 -0.26 5.56
C THR A 162 0.83 0.19 4.55
N LYS A 163 -0.44 -0.17 4.77
CA LYS A 163 -1.53 0.24 3.88
C LYS A 163 -2.86 0.35 4.61
N ASP A 164 -3.77 1.11 4.04
CA ASP A 164 -5.17 1.01 4.38
C ASP A 164 -5.88 -0.07 3.53
N GLY A 165 -7.18 -0.25 3.76
CA GLY A 165 -7.97 -1.27 3.07
C GLY A 165 -8.40 -0.83 1.66
N TYR A 166 -7.86 0.27 1.15
CA TYR A 166 -8.29 0.89 -0.09
C TYR A 166 -7.12 1.48 -0.88
N GLY A 167 -6.90 2.79 -0.79
CA GLY A 167 -6.08 3.55 -1.72
C GLY A 167 -4.79 4.12 -1.12
N TRP A 168 -4.52 3.89 0.16
CA TRP A 168 -3.37 4.46 0.85
C TRP A 168 -2.30 3.41 1.09
N HIS A 169 -1.10 3.67 0.59
CA HIS A 169 0.08 2.85 0.81
C HIS A 169 1.23 3.72 1.32
N LYS A 170 1.99 3.21 2.29
CA LYS A 170 3.23 3.82 2.77
C LYS A 170 4.36 2.81 2.77
N PHE A 171 5.39 3.15 2.02
CA PHE A 171 6.67 2.45 1.99
C PHE A 171 7.66 3.23 2.85
N SER A 172 8.40 2.53 3.71
CA SER A 172 9.41 3.14 4.58
C SER A 172 10.75 2.45 4.35
N THR A 173 11.83 3.23 4.29
CA THR A 173 13.20 2.74 4.13
C THR A 173 14.04 3.15 5.32
N TYR A 174 14.77 2.20 5.88
CA TYR A 174 15.63 2.35 7.05
C TYR A 174 17.06 1.98 6.70
N ILE A 175 18.01 2.60 7.38
CA ILE A 175 19.39 2.09 7.52
C ILE A 175 19.56 1.58 8.95
N VAL A 176 20.64 0.87 9.23
CA VAL A 176 20.95 0.40 10.59
C VAL A 176 21.99 1.31 11.24
N LYS A 177 21.73 1.74 12.47
CA LYS A 177 22.69 2.47 13.32
C LYS A 177 22.72 1.81 14.68
N ASP A 178 23.91 1.40 15.11
CA ASP A 178 24.10 0.78 16.44
C ASP A 178 23.14 -0.39 16.69
N ASN A 179 22.93 -1.25 15.68
CA ASN A 179 21.99 -2.37 15.70
C ASN A 179 20.51 -1.99 15.90
N GLU A 180 20.14 -0.75 15.55
CA GLU A 180 18.75 -0.29 15.54
C GLU A 180 18.35 0.25 14.17
N PRO A 181 17.10 0.00 13.71
CA PRO A 181 16.60 0.60 12.49
C PRO A 181 16.45 2.12 12.63
N PHE A 182 16.93 2.85 11.62
CA PHE A 182 16.87 4.30 11.54
C PHE A 182 16.19 4.72 10.24
N LEU A 183 15.00 5.31 10.34
CA LEU A 183 14.20 5.74 9.19
C LEU A 183 14.92 6.85 8.40
N ILE A 184 15.08 6.64 7.09
CA ILE A 184 15.71 7.62 6.19
C ILE A 184 14.78 8.11 5.09
N SER A 185 13.72 7.37 4.74
CA SER A 185 12.80 7.75 3.68
C SER A 185 11.42 7.14 3.89
N THR A 186 10.39 7.88 3.50
CA THR A 186 9.04 7.33 3.29
C THR A 186 8.50 7.78 1.93
N LEU A 187 7.79 6.88 1.26
CA LEU A 187 6.96 7.17 0.10
C LEU A 187 5.52 6.81 0.47
N ILE A 188 4.61 7.78 0.37
CA ILE A 188 3.18 7.58 0.56
C ILE A 188 2.50 7.81 -0.79
N GLU A 189 1.72 6.84 -1.21
CA GLU A 189 0.85 6.88 -2.38
C GLU A 189 -0.60 6.82 -1.88
N ASP A 190 -1.38 7.85 -2.21
CA ASP A 190 -2.77 7.97 -1.77
C ASP A 190 -3.67 8.24 -2.97
N VAL A 191 -4.47 7.23 -3.34
CA VAL A 191 -5.48 7.30 -4.40
C VAL A 191 -6.90 7.38 -3.84
N SER A 192 -7.06 7.69 -2.55
CA SER A 192 -8.38 7.71 -1.90
C SER A 192 -9.31 8.80 -2.43
N ASN A 193 -8.78 9.77 -3.20
CA ASN A 193 -9.50 10.89 -3.77
C ASN A 193 -9.53 10.85 -5.31
N GLU A 194 -9.59 9.66 -5.92
CA GLU A 194 -9.70 9.49 -7.37
C GLU A 194 -10.67 10.50 -8.03
N PRO A 195 -10.28 11.13 -9.15
CA PRO A 195 -9.11 10.85 -9.99
C PRO A 195 -7.83 11.58 -9.51
N ILE A 196 -7.81 12.07 -8.27
CA ILE A 196 -6.74 12.90 -7.73
C ILE A 196 -5.83 12.06 -6.85
N ASN A 197 -4.63 11.77 -7.34
CA ASN A 197 -3.65 10.94 -6.66
C ASN A 197 -2.63 11.83 -5.95
N THR A 198 -2.30 11.51 -4.70
CA THR A 198 -1.31 12.27 -3.92
C THR A 198 -0.09 11.40 -3.66
N ILE A 199 1.08 11.94 -3.99
CA ILE A 199 2.37 11.34 -3.64
C ILE A 199 3.03 12.23 -2.60
N THR A 200 3.33 11.67 -1.44
CA THR A 200 4.11 12.34 -0.39
C THR A 200 5.43 11.59 -0.18
N THR A 201 6.53 12.30 -0.28
CA THR A 201 7.87 11.79 0.06
C THR A 201 8.40 12.51 1.28
N GLU A 202 9.00 11.78 2.21
CA GLU A 202 9.77 12.36 3.31
C GLU A 202 11.16 11.75 3.26
N LYS A 203 12.22 12.56 3.28
CA LYS A 203 13.62 12.09 3.22
C LYS A 203 14.47 12.74 4.29
N TRP A 204 15.35 11.98 4.91
CA TRP A 204 16.31 12.48 5.89
C TRP A 204 17.39 13.32 5.20
N ASP A 205 17.56 14.57 5.62
CA ASP A 205 18.55 15.51 5.05
C ASP A 205 19.90 15.53 5.80
N GLY A 206 20.06 14.65 6.79
CA GLY A 206 21.18 14.66 7.73
C GLY A 206 20.82 15.23 9.11
N LYS A 207 19.69 15.96 9.24
CA LYS A 207 19.24 16.58 10.49
C LYS A 207 17.77 16.32 10.83
N LYS A 208 16.90 16.25 9.82
CA LYS A 208 15.46 15.98 9.98
C LYS A 208 14.87 15.36 8.73
N MET A 209 13.66 14.83 8.86
CA MET A 209 12.84 14.45 7.70
C MET A 209 12.32 15.71 6.99
N VAL A 210 12.52 15.77 5.67
CA VAL A 210 12.01 16.83 4.80
C VAL A 210 10.90 16.27 3.93
N LYS A 211 9.70 16.82 4.10
CA LYS A 211 8.48 16.41 3.40
C LYS A 211 8.27 17.18 2.09
N LYS A 212 7.91 16.48 1.03
CA LYS A 212 7.42 17.02 -0.24
C LYS A 212 6.15 16.27 -0.64
N THR A 213 5.11 17.01 -0.97
CA THR A 213 3.83 16.47 -1.47
C THR A 213 3.55 17.03 -2.86
N SER A 214 3.17 16.15 -3.78
CA SER A 214 2.71 16.47 -5.13
C SER A 214 1.39 15.74 -5.39
N THR A 215 0.52 16.35 -6.17
CA THR A 215 -0.78 15.79 -6.50
C THR A 215 -0.92 15.69 -8.00
N PHE A 216 -1.49 14.60 -8.51
CA PHE A 216 -1.57 14.26 -9.92
C PHE A 216 -3.01 13.96 -10.32
N PHE A 217 -3.35 14.29 -11.56
CA PHE A 217 -4.61 13.87 -12.16
C PHE A 217 -4.41 12.53 -12.87
N ASP A 218 -5.21 11.54 -12.51
CA ASP A 218 -5.25 10.26 -13.22
C ASP A 218 -6.16 10.36 -14.46
N PHE A 219 -5.53 10.37 -15.64
CA PHE A 219 -6.24 10.44 -16.92
C PHE A 219 -6.93 9.12 -17.31
N GLU A 220 -6.56 8.01 -16.66
CA GLU A 220 -7.08 6.68 -16.95
C GLU A 220 -8.12 6.22 -15.91
N CYS A 221 -8.48 7.09 -14.95
CA CYS A 221 -9.50 6.80 -13.96
C CYS A 221 -10.85 6.49 -14.62
N GLU A 222 -11.35 5.26 -14.43
CA GLU A 222 -12.60 4.78 -15.03
C GLU A 222 -13.86 5.31 -14.33
N TYR A 223 -13.71 5.79 -13.09
CA TYR A 223 -14.83 6.30 -12.28
C TYR A 223 -15.20 7.74 -12.57
N ILE A 224 -14.50 8.40 -13.49
CA ILE A 224 -14.83 9.76 -13.91
C ILE A 224 -15.42 9.80 -15.32
N LYS A 225 -16.32 10.76 -15.50
CA LYS A 225 -16.77 11.18 -16.81
C LYS A 225 -15.98 12.40 -17.26
N SER A 226 -15.07 12.20 -18.22
CA SER A 226 -14.43 13.31 -18.93
C SER A 226 -15.43 14.00 -19.85
N LEU A 227 -15.56 15.33 -19.73
CA LEU A 227 -16.55 16.13 -20.47
C LEU A 227 -15.90 16.97 -21.56
N PHE A 228 -14.80 17.64 -21.20
CA PHE A 228 -14.05 18.48 -22.13
C PHE A 228 -12.61 18.64 -21.66
N THR A 229 -11.67 18.13 -22.45
CA THR A 229 -10.23 18.22 -22.17
C THR A 229 -9.51 18.77 -23.39
N PHE A 230 -8.56 19.69 -23.17
CA PHE A 230 -7.67 20.16 -24.23
C PHE A 230 -6.29 20.59 -23.70
N HIS A 231 -5.27 20.42 -24.53
CA HIS A 231 -3.91 20.86 -24.24
C HIS A 231 -3.66 22.30 -24.71
N VAL A 232 -2.86 23.07 -23.99
CA VAL A 232 -2.39 24.43 -24.36
C VAL A 232 -0.89 24.38 -24.63
N ASP A 233 -0.51 24.27 -25.91
CA ASP A 233 0.88 24.02 -26.34
C ASP A 233 1.89 25.05 -25.78
N LYS A 234 1.52 26.35 -25.78
CA LYS A 234 2.42 27.42 -25.35
C LYS A 234 2.72 27.41 -23.84
N GLN A 235 1.77 26.95 -23.04
CA GLN A 235 1.91 26.88 -21.58
C GLN A 235 2.35 25.48 -21.12
N ASN A 236 2.26 24.49 -22.02
CA ASN A 236 2.46 23.08 -21.73
C ASN A 236 1.59 22.61 -20.56
N LYS A 237 0.28 22.89 -20.68
CA LYS A 237 -0.75 22.57 -19.68
C LYS A 237 -1.91 21.82 -20.30
N ASP A 238 -2.53 20.95 -19.53
CA ASP A 238 -3.80 20.33 -19.89
C ASP A 238 -4.93 20.96 -19.06
N ILE A 239 -6.02 21.27 -19.74
CA ILE A 239 -7.24 21.84 -19.16
C ILE A 239 -8.30 20.75 -19.17
N ILE A 240 -8.88 20.44 -18.02
CA ILE A 240 -9.73 19.27 -17.82
C ILE A 240 -11.05 19.72 -17.19
N LEU A 241 -12.17 19.35 -17.80
CA LEU A 241 -13.51 19.37 -17.20
C LEU A 241 -14.03 17.95 -17.11
N TYR A 242 -14.40 17.54 -15.90
CA TYR A 242 -14.85 16.18 -15.61
C TYR A 242 -15.94 16.19 -14.54
N SER A 243 -16.55 15.03 -14.30
CA SER A 243 -17.46 14.79 -13.19
C SER A 243 -17.19 13.40 -12.62
N GLY A 244 -17.04 13.28 -11.29
CA GLY A 244 -16.83 11.99 -10.63
C GLY A 244 -18.15 11.25 -10.35
N ASP A 245 -19.16 11.96 -9.85
CA ASP A 245 -20.46 11.39 -9.46
C ASP A 245 -21.56 11.58 -10.53
N GLY A 246 -21.21 12.21 -11.66
CA GLY A 246 -22.15 12.60 -12.71
C GLY A 246 -23.05 13.80 -12.36
N ARG A 247 -22.89 14.41 -11.19
CA ARG A 247 -23.74 15.51 -10.68
C ARG A 247 -22.97 16.80 -10.46
N GLN A 248 -21.73 16.72 -10.02
CA GLN A 248 -20.86 17.89 -9.83
C GLN A 248 -19.88 18.03 -10.99
N LEU A 249 -19.78 19.26 -11.52
CA LEU A 249 -18.76 19.62 -12.48
C LEU A 249 -17.47 19.99 -11.74
N CYS A 250 -16.35 19.43 -12.18
CA CYS A 250 -15.02 19.73 -11.69
C CYS A 250 -14.13 20.23 -12.82
N TYR A 251 -13.15 21.05 -12.45
CA TYR A 251 -12.17 21.67 -13.32
C TYR A 251 -10.76 21.44 -12.77
N ALA A 252 -9.83 21.07 -13.64
CA ALA A 252 -8.43 20.95 -13.30
C ALA A 252 -7.49 21.55 -14.35
N ILE A 253 -6.33 22.04 -13.90
CA ILE A 253 -5.17 22.36 -14.72
C ILE A 253 -4.03 21.46 -14.27
N THR A 254 -3.38 20.78 -15.21
CA THR A 254 -2.15 20.04 -14.94
C THR A 254 -0.99 20.57 -15.77
N ASN A 255 0.23 20.27 -15.33
CA ASN A 255 1.41 20.32 -16.20
C ASN A 255 1.44 19.11 -17.15
N SER A 256 2.49 19.00 -17.98
CA SER A 256 2.66 17.89 -18.93
C SER A 256 2.83 16.52 -18.30
N ASP A 257 3.22 16.48 -17.03
CA ASP A 257 3.48 15.26 -16.27
C ASP A 257 2.23 14.85 -15.45
N GLY A 258 1.13 15.58 -15.61
CA GLY A 258 -0.13 15.34 -14.89
C GLY A 258 -0.19 15.93 -13.49
N GLU A 259 0.86 16.61 -13.02
CA GLU A 259 0.85 17.27 -11.71
C GLU A 259 -0.14 18.43 -11.72
N LEU A 260 -1.02 18.45 -10.72
CA LEU A 260 -2.09 19.43 -10.59
C LEU A 260 -1.55 20.78 -10.15
N GLU A 261 -1.90 21.81 -10.92
CA GLU A 261 -1.65 23.20 -10.58
C GLU A 261 -2.90 23.91 -10.07
N LEU A 262 -4.07 23.39 -10.42
CA LEU A 262 -5.36 23.90 -9.98
C LEU A 262 -6.41 22.79 -10.03
N LEU A 263 -7.25 22.74 -9.00
CA LEU A 263 -8.46 21.92 -8.91
C LEU A 263 -9.61 22.80 -8.39
N TYR A 264 -10.79 22.70 -8.98
CA TYR A 264 -11.96 23.50 -8.60
C TYR A 264 -13.31 22.82 -8.94
N PRO A 265 -14.33 22.88 -8.07
CA PRO A 265 -14.22 23.28 -6.66
C PRO A 265 -13.36 22.28 -5.90
N GLU A 266 -12.96 22.61 -4.66
CA GLU A 266 -12.35 21.60 -3.79
C GLU A 266 -13.36 20.45 -3.58
N ILE A 267 -12.92 19.21 -3.83
CA ILE A 267 -13.68 17.99 -3.61
C ILE A 267 -14.17 18.04 -2.15
N ASN A 268 -15.48 17.95 -1.91
CA ASN A 268 -16.19 18.08 -0.62
C ASN A 268 -16.75 19.47 -0.22
N LYS A 269 -16.66 20.51 -1.06
CA LYS A 269 -17.45 21.74 -0.85
C LYS A 269 -18.83 21.61 -1.51
N GLU A 270 -19.78 21.01 -0.81
CA GLU A 270 -21.17 20.89 -1.29
C GLU A 270 -21.91 22.23 -1.33
N GLY A 271 -22.82 22.36 -2.31
CA GLY A 271 -24.00 23.23 -2.18
C GLY A 271 -23.91 24.66 -2.71
N LYS A 272 -22.92 25.01 -3.55
CA LYS A 272 -22.87 26.32 -4.22
C LYS A 272 -22.87 26.18 -5.75
N LYS A 273 -23.47 27.17 -6.40
CA LYS A 273 -23.36 27.37 -7.85
C LYS A 273 -21.97 27.94 -8.13
N ASP A 274 -21.04 27.04 -8.42
CA ASP A 274 -19.62 27.34 -8.57
C ASP A 274 -19.26 27.80 -9.98
N PHE A 275 -20.06 27.39 -10.96
CA PHE A 275 -19.87 27.72 -12.37
C PHE A 275 -21.08 28.44 -12.96
N TYR A 276 -20.81 29.28 -13.95
CA TYR A 276 -21.80 29.90 -14.81
C TYR A 276 -21.55 29.54 -16.27
N TYR A 277 -22.50 28.87 -16.90
CA TYR A 277 -22.47 28.54 -18.32
C TYR A 277 -23.39 29.48 -19.12
N SER A 278 -22.81 30.20 -20.08
CA SER A 278 -23.55 31.05 -21.03
C SER A 278 -23.80 30.31 -22.34
N ARG A 279 -25.07 30.02 -22.64
CA ARG A 279 -25.49 29.34 -23.87
C ARG A 279 -25.12 30.14 -25.12
N LYS A 280 -25.44 31.44 -25.15
CA LYS A 280 -25.11 32.32 -26.28
C LYS A 280 -23.61 32.42 -26.55
N LYS A 281 -22.78 32.34 -25.51
CA LYS A 281 -21.32 32.46 -25.65
C LYS A 281 -20.62 31.11 -25.80
N ASN A 282 -21.30 29.97 -25.58
CA ASN A 282 -20.69 28.66 -25.37
C ASN A 282 -19.43 28.76 -24.49
N ALA A 283 -19.63 29.31 -23.29
CA ALA A 283 -18.56 29.65 -22.36
C ALA A 283 -18.94 29.27 -20.93
N LEU A 284 -17.99 28.68 -20.21
CA LEU A 284 -18.11 28.34 -18.79
C LEU A 284 -17.18 29.23 -17.99
N SER A 285 -17.72 29.92 -16.98
CA SER A 285 -16.96 30.85 -16.14
C SER A 285 -17.08 30.48 -14.67
N PHE A 286 -16.01 30.67 -13.91
CA PHE A 286 -16.01 30.53 -12.46
C PHE A 286 -14.94 31.43 -11.83
N TRP A 287 -15.09 31.67 -10.53
CA TRP A 287 -14.14 32.45 -9.74
C TRP A 287 -13.44 31.55 -8.73
N ASN A 288 -12.12 31.58 -8.73
CA ASN A 288 -11.33 31.06 -7.62
C ASN A 288 -10.56 32.22 -6.99
N LYS A 289 -10.97 32.58 -5.76
CA LYS A 289 -10.48 33.76 -5.04
C LYS A 289 -10.66 35.04 -5.90
N ASP A 290 -9.57 35.73 -6.23
CA ASP A 290 -9.53 36.98 -7.01
C ASP A 290 -9.31 36.75 -8.51
N THR A 291 -9.42 35.51 -8.98
CA THR A 291 -9.16 35.14 -10.37
C THR A 291 -10.42 34.56 -11.03
N GLU A 292 -10.80 35.14 -12.17
CA GLU A 292 -11.87 34.63 -13.03
C GLU A 292 -11.28 33.76 -14.14
N TYR A 293 -11.84 32.57 -14.29
CA TYR A 293 -11.53 31.64 -15.37
C TYR A 293 -12.73 31.59 -16.30
N THR A 294 -12.49 31.70 -17.60
CA THR A 294 -13.53 31.54 -18.63
C THR A 294 -13.04 30.61 -19.72
N ILE A 295 -13.64 29.44 -19.78
CA ILE A 295 -13.37 28.40 -20.79
C ILE A 295 -14.35 28.62 -21.93
N THR A 296 -13.85 28.53 -23.17
CA THR A 296 -14.66 28.74 -24.38
C THR A 296 -14.46 27.60 -25.36
N ASP A 297 -15.51 27.35 -26.15
CA ASP A 297 -15.51 26.36 -27.20
C ASP A 297 -16.27 26.92 -28.42
N LYS A 298 -15.60 27.65 -29.30
CA LYS A 298 -16.26 28.34 -30.43
C LYS A 298 -15.70 27.88 -31.76
N GLY A 299 -16.57 27.33 -32.61
CA GLY A 299 -16.20 26.89 -33.95
C GLY A 299 -15.10 25.83 -33.94
N GLY A 300 -15.10 24.93 -32.94
CA GLY A 300 -14.05 23.92 -32.76
C GLY A 300 -12.79 24.41 -32.04
N ASN A 301 -12.67 25.71 -31.75
CA ASN A 301 -11.52 26.27 -31.05
C ASN A 301 -11.78 26.31 -29.54
N ALA A 302 -10.99 25.52 -28.80
CA ALA A 302 -10.96 25.53 -27.36
C ALA A 302 -10.03 26.65 -26.86
N GLY A 303 -10.34 27.25 -25.71
CA GLY A 303 -9.44 28.21 -25.09
C GLY A 303 -9.88 28.59 -23.69
N ILE A 304 -8.96 29.20 -22.95
CA ILE A 304 -9.23 29.73 -21.61
C ILE A 304 -8.70 31.15 -21.47
N SER A 305 -9.57 32.01 -20.94
CA SER A 305 -9.25 33.37 -20.51
C SER A 305 -9.14 33.39 -18.99
N ILE A 306 -8.01 33.87 -18.47
CA ILE A 306 -7.75 33.98 -17.03
C ILE A 306 -7.57 35.46 -16.70
N LEU A 307 -8.50 36.04 -15.93
CA LEU A 307 -8.43 37.42 -15.44
C LEU A 307 -7.99 37.40 -13.98
N THR A 308 -6.77 37.85 -13.71
CA THR A 308 -6.21 37.95 -12.36
C THR A 308 -5.56 39.31 -12.17
N LYS A 309 -5.83 39.98 -11.04
CA LYS A 309 -5.24 41.29 -10.70
C LYS A 309 -5.32 42.33 -11.82
N GLY A 310 -6.46 42.37 -12.52
CA GLY A 310 -6.71 43.30 -13.63
C GLY A 310 -5.99 42.99 -14.95
N LYS A 311 -5.26 41.86 -15.05
CA LYS A 311 -4.62 41.40 -16.28
C LYS A 311 -5.31 40.16 -16.82
N THR A 312 -5.54 40.13 -18.12
CA THR A 312 -6.14 38.99 -18.82
C THR A 312 -5.09 38.21 -19.59
N TYR A 313 -5.01 36.91 -19.33
CA TYR A 313 -4.19 35.95 -20.04
C TYR A 313 -5.07 35.09 -20.94
N GLN A 314 -4.71 34.97 -22.20
CA GLN A 314 -5.45 34.17 -23.20
C GLN A 314 -4.61 32.96 -23.59
N TRP A 315 -5.15 31.77 -23.33
CA TRP A 315 -4.54 30.50 -23.66
C TRP A 315 -5.38 29.79 -24.72
N ILE A 316 -4.73 29.42 -25.81
CA ILE A 316 -5.36 28.82 -26.98
C ILE A 316 -5.13 27.31 -26.92
N GLY A 317 -6.22 26.54 -26.97
CA GLY A 317 -6.16 25.09 -26.97
C GLY A 317 -5.71 24.54 -28.33
N SER A 318 -4.93 23.47 -28.29
CA SER A 318 -4.48 22.72 -29.46
C SER A 318 -5.65 21.94 -30.07
N PRO A 319 -6.01 22.17 -31.35
CA PRO A 319 -7.08 21.41 -32.00
C PRO A 319 -6.79 19.91 -32.11
N LYS A 320 -5.51 19.52 -32.08
CA LYS A 320 -5.07 18.12 -32.21
C LYS A 320 -5.17 17.32 -30.90
N ARG A 321 -5.07 18.00 -29.76
CA ARG A 321 -5.09 17.39 -28.42
C ARG A 321 -6.32 17.87 -27.67
N ARG A 322 -7.47 17.48 -28.19
CA ARG A 322 -8.79 17.87 -27.69
C ARG A 322 -9.71 16.64 -27.64
N LYS A 323 -10.44 16.47 -26.54
CA LYS A 323 -11.49 15.48 -26.36
C LYS A 323 -12.74 16.15 -25.82
N GLY A 324 -13.91 15.80 -26.35
CA GLY A 324 -15.20 16.37 -25.91
C GLY A 324 -15.46 17.82 -26.35
N SER A 325 -16.44 18.44 -25.71
CA SER A 325 -16.93 19.80 -26.01
C SER A 325 -17.69 20.39 -24.84
N LEU A 326 -17.65 21.71 -24.67
CA LEU A 326 -18.51 22.41 -23.70
C LEU A 326 -20.00 22.22 -23.98
N ALA A 327 -20.38 21.93 -25.22
CA ALA A 327 -21.78 21.66 -25.56
C ALA A 327 -22.34 20.42 -24.85
N THR A 328 -21.49 19.53 -24.32
CA THR A 328 -21.91 18.42 -23.47
C THR A 328 -22.64 18.90 -22.22
N LEU A 329 -22.28 20.07 -21.67
CA LEU A 329 -22.94 20.67 -20.51
C LEU A 329 -24.41 21.04 -20.78
N LEU A 330 -24.85 21.09 -22.05
CA LEU A 330 -26.26 21.31 -22.40
C LEU A 330 -27.10 20.03 -22.34
N LYS A 331 -26.45 18.87 -22.41
CA LYS A 331 -27.13 17.56 -22.42
C LYS A 331 -27.38 17.03 -21.00
N GLU A 332 -26.61 17.53 -20.04
CA GLU A 332 -26.58 17.08 -18.66
C GLU A 332 -26.61 18.30 -17.72
N ALA A 333 -27.48 18.26 -16.71
CA ALA A 333 -27.57 19.31 -15.71
C ALA A 333 -26.68 18.96 -14.53
N PHE A 334 -25.69 19.80 -14.24
CA PHE A 334 -24.84 19.68 -13.06
C PHE A 334 -25.37 20.57 -11.94
N ASP A 335 -25.35 20.05 -10.71
CA ASP A 335 -25.93 20.71 -9.53
C ASP A 335 -25.23 22.05 -9.20
N ASN A 336 -23.94 22.15 -9.51
CA ASN A 336 -23.10 23.32 -9.25
C ASN A 336 -22.94 24.27 -10.47
N VAL A 337 -23.75 24.10 -11.52
CA VAL A 337 -23.70 24.95 -12.72
C VAL A 337 -24.98 25.79 -12.85
N SER A 338 -24.81 27.10 -12.97
CA SER A 338 -25.88 28.02 -13.36
C SER A 338 -25.89 28.22 -14.87
N TYR A 339 -27.06 28.07 -15.49
CA TYR A 339 -27.18 28.17 -16.95
C TYR A 339 -27.92 29.43 -17.37
N GLY A 340 -27.20 30.38 -17.95
CA GLY A 340 -27.76 31.61 -18.52
C GLY A 340 -27.87 31.55 -20.04
N ASN A 341 -28.79 32.35 -20.59
CA ASN A 341 -28.96 32.49 -22.04
C ASN A 341 -27.89 33.40 -22.64
#